data_AF-A0AAE4NYK7-F1
#
_entry.id   AF-A0AAE4NYK7-F1
#
_cell.length_a   1.000
_cell.length_b   1.000
_cell.length_c   1.000
_cell.angle_alpha   90.00
_cell.angle_beta   90.00
_cell.angle_gamma   90.00
#
_symmetry.space_group_name_H-M   'P 1'
#
loop_
_entity.id
_entity.type
_entity.pdbx_description
1 polymer ?
#
loop_
_entity_poly.entity_id
_entity_poly.type
_entity_poly.pdbx_seq_one_letter_code
_entity_poly.pdbx_strand_id
1 'polypeptide(L)' 'MLDGLWSDDSSLTLATAHALKDGYSLERIARNFISWYYDGEFTPRGYAFDEDLTTSRAIERLAEGVSP' A
#
# COMPACT_ATOMS: atom_id res chain seq x y z
N MET A 1 2.36 -0.88 -23.52
CA MET A 1 2.86 -1.49 -22.28
C MET A 1 4.17 -0.80 -21.97
N LEU A 2 4.37 -0.28 -20.76
CA LEU A 2 5.68 0.23 -20.33
C LEU A 2 6.39 -0.94 -19.67
N ASP A 3 7.50 -1.38 -20.25
CA ASP A 3 8.23 -2.54 -19.74
C ASP A 3 8.83 -2.24 -18.36
N GLY A 4 8.70 -3.19 -17.43
CA GLY A 4 9.21 -3.06 -16.06
C GLY A 4 8.28 -2.34 -15.07
N LEU A 5 7.05 -2.00 -15.48
CA LEU A 5 6.03 -1.50 -14.56
C LEU A 5 5.55 -2.64 -13.65
N TRP A 6 5.58 -2.42 -12.34
CA TRP A 6 5.10 -3.36 -11.35
C TRP A 6 3.76 -2.89 -10.74
N SER A 7 2.92 -3.84 -10.34
CA SER A 7 1.53 -3.64 -9.90
C SER A 7 1.39 -3.40 -8.39
N ASP A 8 0.16 -3.40 -7.91
CA ASP A 8 -0.20 -3.39 -6.49
C ASP A 8 0.51 -4.51 -5.69
N ASP A 9 0.64 -5.73 -6.22
CA ASP A 9 1.35 -6.86 -5.56
C ASP A 9 2.76 -6.46 -5.08
N SER A 10 3.54 -5.86 -5.98
CA SER A 10 4.90 -5.43 -5.65
C SER A 10 4.89 -4.19 -4.76
N SER A 11 3.94 -3.28 -4.97
CA SER A 11 3.76 -2.08 -4.16
C SER A 11 3.49 -2.41 -2.70
N LEU A 12 2.50 -3.27 -2.44
CA LEU A 12 2.11 -3.68 -1.10
C LEU A 12 3.18 -4.55 -0.43
N THR A 13 3.93 -5.32 -1.22
CA THR A 13 5.12 -6.03 -0.72
C THR A 13 6.21 -5.05 -0.26
N LEU A 14 6.53 -4.02 -1.04
CA LEU A 14 7.50 -2.99 -0.67
C LEU A 14 7.04 -2.17 0.54
N ALA A 15 5.77 -1.78 0.59
CA ALA A 15 5.16 -1.11 1.72
C ALA A 15 5.27 -1.94 3.02
N THR A 16 5.03 -3.25 2.92
CA THR A 16 5.19 -4.18 4.05
C THR A 16 6.64 -4.30 4.49
N ALA A 17 7.56 -4.54 3.55
CA ALA A 17 9.00 -4.66 3.83
C ALA A 17 9.56 -3.38 4.47
N HIS A 18 9.12 -2.22 4.00
CA HIS A 18 9.50 -0.92 4.56
C HIS A 18 9.05 -0.77 6.03
N ALA A 19 7.85 -1.27 6.39
CA ALA A 19 7.41 -1.25 7.78
C ALA A 19 8.22 -2.22 8.66
N LEU A 20 8.52 -3.42 8.14
CA LEU A 20 9.20 -4.48 8.87
C LEU A 20 10.67 -4.17 9.18
N LYS A 21 11.32 -3.28 8.42
CA LYS A 21 12.69 -2.84 8.70
C LYS A 21 12.84 -2.26 10.12
N ASP A 22 11.77 -1.71 10.67
CA ASP A 22 11.71 -1.10 12.01
C ASP A 22 11.03 -2.03 13.05
N GLY A 23 10.91 -3.31 12.73
CA GLY A 23 10.22 -4.35 13.50
C GLY A 23 8.75 -4.54 13.11
N TYR A 24 8.12 -5.58 13.65
CA TYR A 24 6.72 -5.89 13.36
C TYR A 24 5.76 -4.89 14.02
N SER A 25 4.89 -4.26 13.23
CA SER A 25 3.75 -3.45 13.69
C SER A 25 2.73 -3.36 12.58
N LEU A 26 1.49 -3.74 12.89
CA LEU A 26 0.37 -3.67 11.95
C LEU A 26 0.01 -2.23 11.61
N GLU A 27 0.16 -1.31 12.57
CA GLU A 27 -0.11 0.11 12.40
C GLU A 27 0.85 0.77 11.41
N ARG A 28 2.12 0.34 11.39
CA ARG A 28 3.08 0.81 10.37
C ARG A 28 2.74 0.29 8.98
N ILE A 29 2.38 -1.00 8.88
CA ILE A 29 1.97 -1.60 7.59
C ILE A 29 0.73 -0.89 7.06
N ALA A 30 -0.29 -0.71 7.91
CA ALA A 30 -1.52 0.00 7.59
C ALA A 30 -1.26 1.42 7.08
N ARG A 31 -0.40 2.20 7.77
CA ARG A 31 -0.02 3.55 7.33
C ARG A 31 0.65 3.55 5.96
N ASN A 32 1.54 2.59 5.69
CA ASN A 32 2.18 2.50 4.38
C ASN A 32 1.17 2.15 3.27
N PHE A 33 0.18 1.30 3.55
CA PHE A 33 -0.89 0.99 2.59
C PHE A 33 -1.79 2.20 2.32
N ILE A 34 -2.12 2.99 3.35
CA ILE A 34 -2.85 4.26 3.19
C ILE A 34 -2.06 5.22 2.30
N SER A 35 -0.76 5.43 2.58
CA SER A 35 0.07 6.31 1.75
C SER A 35 0.30 5.79 0.34
N TRP A 36 0.37 4.47 0.14
CA TRP A 36 0.37 3.90 -1.21
C TRP A 36 -0.91 4.28 -1.97
N TYR A 37 -2.08 4.10 -1.35
CA TYR A 37 -3.37 4.33 -2.00
C TYR A 37 -3.67 5.80 -2.26
N TYR A 38 -3.41 6.69 -1.29
CA TYR A 38 -3.76 8.11 -1.39
C TYR A 38 -2.63 9.01 -1.88
N ASP A 39 -1.37 8.69 -1.55
CA ASP A 39 -0.21 9.54 -1.82
C ASP A 39 0.66 9.00 -2.96
N GLY A 40 0.40 7.77 -3.44
CA GLY A 40 1.17 7.12 -4.49
C GLY A 40 2.56 6.65 -4.05
N GLU A 41 2.82 6.60 -2.75
CA GLU A 41 4.04 6.03 -2.19
C GLU A 41 4.19 4.56 -2.58
N PHE A 42 5.42 4.07 -2.73
CA PHE A 42 5.65 2.70 -3.19
C PHE A 42 4.94 2.39 -4.51
N THR A 43 4.83 3.32 -5.46
CA THR A 43 4.32 3.04 -6.81
C THR A 43 5.34 3.41 -7.87
N PRO A 44 5.32 2.78 -9.05
CA PRO A 44 6.21 3.18 -10.15
C PRO A 44 5.74 4.45 -10.88
N ARG A 45 4.54 4.97 -10.58
CA ARG A 45 3.92 6.09 -11.31
C ARG A 45 3.56 7.30 -10.44
N GLY A 46 3.75 7.21 -9.14
CA GLY A 46 3.28 8.23 -8.19
C GLY A 46 1.76 8.21 -7.95
N TYR A 47 1.08 7.10 -8.28
CA TYR A 47 -0.33 6.87 -7.95
C TYR A 47 -0.61 5.35 -7.90
N ALA A 48 -1.53 4.92 -7.03
CA ALA A 48 -1.95 3.52 -6.92
C ALA A 48 -2.76 3.08 -8.15
N PHE A 49 -2.55 1.84 -8.59
CA PHE A 49 -3.28 1.20 -9.67
C PHE A 49 -3.15 -0.33 -9.58
N ASP A 50 -3.99 -1.02 -10.35
CA ASP A 50 -4.06 -2.49 -10.47
C ASP A 50 -4.64 -3.23 -9.26
N GLU A 51 -5.22 -2.50 -8.31
CA GLU A 51 -5.84 -3.09 -7.14
C GLU A 51 -7.31 -3.46 -7.34
N ASP A 52 -7.72 -4.54 -6.68
CA ASP A 52 -9.11 -4.95 -6.62
C ASP A 52 -9.91 -4.18 -5.54
N LEU A 53 -11.23 -4.17 -5.70
CA LEU A 53 -12.19 -3.49 -4.81
C LEU A 53 -12.04 -3.89 -3.33
N THR A 54 -11.67 -5.15 -3.05
CA THR A 54 -11.48 -5.62 -1.68
C THR A 54 -10.32 -4.91 -0.99
N THR A 55 -9.21 -4.74 -1.71
CA THR A 55 -8.01 -4.05 -1.21
C THR A 55 -8.31 -2.58 -0.97
N SER A 56 -8.92 -1.89 -1.94
CA SER A 56 -9.33 -0.48 -1.81
C SER A 56 -10.19 -0.26 -0.57
N ARG A 57 -11.23 -1.09 -0.39
CA ARG A 57 -12.15 -0.98 0.77
C ARG A 57 -11.47 -1.25 2.10
N ALA A 58 -10.53 -2.18 2.16
CA ALA A 58 -9.77 -2.43 3.38
C ALA A 58 -8.95 -1.20 3.76
N ILE A 59 -8.29 -0.58 2.80
CA ILE A 59 -7.45 0.62 3.03
C ILE A 59 -8.31 1.83 3.38
N GLU A 60 -9.46 2.02 2.74
CA GLU A 60 -10.43 3.06 3.11
C GLU A 60 -10.84 2.96 4.58
N ARG A 61 -11.14 1.74 5.08
CA ARG A 61 -11.46 1.53 6.49
C ARG A 61 -10.30 1.85 7.42
N LEU A 62 -9.07 1.52 7.03
CA LEU A 62 -7.87 1.89 7.79
C LEU A 62 -7.74 3.43 7.86
N ALA A 63 -7.99 4.13 6.75
CA ALA A 63 -7.97 5.59 6.70
C ALA A 63 -9.09 6.24 7.54
N GLU A 64 -10.24 5.58 7.67
CA GLU A 64 -11.32 5.95 8.59
C GLU A 64 -11.01 5.67 10.07
N GLY A 65 -9.84 5.07 10.36
CA GLY A 65 -9.40 4.78 11.73
C GLY A 65 -9.87 3.43 12.28
N VAL A 66 -10.39 2.53 11.43
CA VAL A 66 -10.62 1.15 11.83
C VAL A 66 -9.26 0.48 12.10
N SER A 67 -9.14 -0.20 13.24
CA SER A 67 -7.89 -0.89 13.59
C SER A 67 -7.53 -1.94 12.53
N PRO A 68 -6.25 -2.04 12.13
CA PRO A 68 -5.73 -3.17 11.37
C PRO A 68 -5.76 -4.47 12.19
#